data_AF-A0A4S8KJY7-F1
#
_entry.id   AF-A0A4S8KJY7-F1
#
_cell.length_a   1.000
_cell.length_b   1.000
_cell.length_c   1.000
_cell.angle_alpha   90.00
_cell.angle_beta   90.00
_cell.angle_gamma   90.00
#
_symmetry.space_group_name_H-M   'P 1'
#
loop_
_entity.id
_entity.type
_entity.pdbx_description
1 polymer ?
#
loop_
_entity_poly.entity_id
_entity_poly.type
_entity_poly.pdbx_seq_one_letter_code
_entity_poly.pdbx_strand_id
1 'polypeptide(L)'
;MTLDRKGTTKDDYTTVGLKGIIGISAMARISAALGFSNDSEIYLSNATSFIQDWQTKTVKSDHITMEFKDEESFALLYDLYADTLLGTNLVDQTVYETHESFCQSSLSSKKYPFGIPVSSYISETKSMWSMFTAATLKNNQTRDNLIHSMFARATFNQSSQRNFPLIYDSASGLSQPAEGANPQQGGMFALLALGASRAIDTKTTGSPTSGPSKSQTKAGKIVGIVIGSVGTLALIMTATFFFWRRKNLLAQKHLAVIPNVFQAEPLGDEEVERGERPRLSRSHFAKGTNHSSTSPSSSPEQPQLETTQLRNDLINLRREMEEMRAQGYYETMPPPQYIAD
;
A
#
# COMPACT_ATOMS: atom_id res chain seq x y z
N MET A 1 15.73 2.43 7.20
CA MET A 1 16.92 2.10 6.40
C MET A 1 16.40 1.41 5.15
N THR A 2 16.18 2.22 4.10
CA THR A 2 15.91 1.77 2.74
C THR A 2 17.16 1.11 2.18
N LEU A 3 16.99 0.20 1.22
CA LEU A 3 18.01 -0.61 0.55
C LEU A 3 18.97 0.23 -0.31
N ASP A 4 19.47 1.36 0.19
CA ASP A 4 20.43 2.21 -0.51
C ASP A 4 21.83 1.98 0.03
N ARG A 5 22.54 0.98 -0.52
CA ARG A 5 24.01 1.05 -0.61
C ARG A 5 24.65 0.11 -1.62
N LYS A 6 24.49 0.40 -2.91
CA LYS A 6 25.61 0.54 -3.88
C LYS A 6 25.03 0.91 -5.23
N GLY A 7 25.61 1.92 -5.87
CA GLY A 7 25.16 2.48 -7.14
C GLY A 7 25.09 1.46 -8.27
N THR A 8 23.89 0.92 -8.47
CA THR A 8 23.44 0.34 -9.72
C THR A 8 22.05 0.91 -9.96
N THR A 9 21.90 1.70 -11.01
CA THR A 9 20.60 2.05 -11.60
C THR A 9 19.87 0.75 -11.95
N LYS A 10 19.02 0.24 -11.06
CA LYS A 10 18.17 -0.91 -11.32
C LYS A 10 16.80 -0.64 -10.72
N ASP A 11 15.96 -0.02 -11.54
CA ASP A 11 14.56 0.32 -11.24
C ASP A 11 13.63 -0.92 -11.29
N ASP A 12 14.18 -2.13 -11.37
CA ASP A 12 13.48 -3.39 -11.68
C ASP A 12 13.38 -4.34 -10.46
N TYR A 13 13.10 -3.80 -9.26
CA TYR A 13 12.94 -4.63 -8.06
C TYR A 13 11.57 -5.31 -8.01
N THR A 14 11.60 -6.64 -7.96
CA THR A 14 10.41 -7.49 -7.98
C THR A 14 9.40 -7.18 -6.88
N THR A 15 9.87 -7.00 -5.64
CA THR A 15 9.02 -6.72 -4.47
C THR A 15 8.37 -5.34 -4.55
N VAL A 16 9.11 -4.33 -4.99
CA VAL A 16 8.59 -2.96 -5.17
C VAL A 16 7.55 -2.91 -6.29
N GLY A 17 7.83 -3.55 -7.43
CA GLY A 17 6.88 -3.65 -8.53
C GLY A 17 5.58 -4.33 -8.11
N LEU A 18 5.67 -5.47 -7.40
CA LEU A 18 4.49 -6.20 -6.93
C LEU A 18 3.62 -5.37 -5.97
N LYS A 19 4.23 -4.64 -5.02
CA LYS A 19 3.51 -3.73 -4.13
C LYS A 19 2.72 -2.68 -4.91
N GLY A 20 3.36 -2.05 -5.90
CA GLY A 20 2.72 -1.03 -6.74
C GLY A 20 1.51 -1.58 -7.50
N ILE A 21 1.67 -2.77 -8.10
CA ILE A 21 0.62 -3.45 -8.86
C ILE A 21 -0.58 -3.79 -7.96
N ILE A 22 -0.35 -4.36 -6.77
CA ILE A 22 -1.41 -4.63 -5.78
C ILE A 22 -2.07 -3.32 -5.34
N GLY A 23 -1.30 -2.25 -5.13
CA GLY A 23 -1.82 -0.93 -4.77
C GLY A 23 -2.77 -0.35 -5.82
N ILE A 24 -2.46 -0.51 -7.11
CA ILE A 24 -3.35 -0.07 -8.20
C ILE A 24 -4.65 -0.89 -8.18
N SER A 25 -4.59 -2.21 -7.97
CA SER A 25 -5.79 -3.05 -7.83
C SER A 25 -6.64 -2.67 -6.60
N ALA A 26 -6.00 -2.31 -5.48
CA ALA A 26 -6.69 -1.78 -4.31
C ALA A 26 -7.40 -0.45 -4.65
N MET A 27 -6.76 0.44 -5.41
CA MET A 27 -7.37 1.69 -5.85
C MET A 27 -8.56 1.47 -6.80
N ALA A 28 -8.53 0.41 -7.63
CA ALA A 28 -9.69 0.00 -8.41
C ALA A 28 -10.89 -0.31 -7.51
N ARG A 29 -10.69 -1.11 -6.46
CA ARG A 29 -11.75 -1.48 -5.51
C ARG A 29 -12.30 -0.30 -4.74
N ILE A 30 -11.42 0.61 -4.32
CA ILE A 30 -11.78 1.87 -3.68
C ILE A 30 -12.65 2.72 -4.62
N SER A 31 -12.24 2.85 -5.88
CA SER A 31 -12.98 3.62 -6.90
C SER A 31 -14.38 3.03 -7.13
N ALA A 32 -14.49 1.70 -7.22
CA ALA A 32 -15.78 1.02 -7.31
C ALA A 32 -16.67 1.29 -6.08
N ALA A 33 -16.10 1.21 -4.87
CA ALA A 33 -16.83 1.45 -3.61
C ALA A 33 -17.37 2.89 -3.50
N LEU A 34 -16.70 3.85 -4.15
CA LEU A 34 -17.12 5.26 -4.22
C LEU A 34 -18.02 5.58 -5.42
N GLY A 35 -18.34 4.61 -6.28
CA GLY A 35 -19.19 4.81 -7.47
C GLY A 35 -18.46 5.39 -8.70
N PHE A 36 -17.12 5.39 -8.70
CA PHE A 36 -16.30 5.81 -9.84
C PHE A 36 -15.96 4.61 -10.74
N SER A 37 -16.97 4.07 -11.44
CA SER A 37 -16.82 2.83 -12.21
C SER A 37 -15.77 2.92 -13.32
N ASN A 38 -15.69 4.06 -14.03
CA ASN A 38 -14.69 4.24 -15.09
C ASN A 38 -13.25 4.17 -14.56
N ASP A 39 -12.98 4.83 -13.43
CA ASP A 39 -11.65 4.80 -12.81
C ASP A 39 -11.33 3.39 -12.29
N SER A 40 -12.33 2.71 -11.70
CA SER A 40 -12.19 1.31 -11.29
C SER A 40 -11.79 0.41 -12.46
N GLU A 41 -12.45 0.53 -13.61
CA GLU A 41 -12.15 -0.28 -14.80
C GLU A 41 -10.74 0.00 -15.33
N ILE A 42 -10.34 1.28 -15.41
CA ILE A 42 -9.00 1.68 -15.85
C ILE A 42 -7.92 1.11 -14.91
N TYR A 43 -8.08 1.29 -13.60
CA TYR A 43 -7.09 0.81 -12.63
C TYR A 43 -7.01 -0.71 -12.62
N LEU A 44 -8.15 -1.41 -12.67
CA LEU A 44 -8.14 -2.87 -12.70
C LEU A 44 -7.50 -3.42 -13.99
N SER A 45 -7.78 -2.79 -15.13
CA SER A 45 -7.16 -3.15 -16.41
C SER A 45 -5.63 -2.99 -16.37
N ASN A 46 -5.16 -1.85 -15.86
CA ASN A 46 -3.72 -1.59 -15.71
C ASN A 46 -3.07 -2.58 -14.75
N ALA A 47 -3.66 -2.83 -13.57
CA ALA A 47 -3.13 -3.79 -12.61
C ALA A 47 -3.06 -5.21 -13.20
N THR A 48 -4.07 -5.62 -13.98
CA THR A 48 -4.12 -6.92 -14.65
C THR A 48 -3.02 -7.05 -15.72
N SER A 49 -2.80 -5.99 -16.51
CA SER A 49 -1.72 -5.96 -17.50
C SER A 49 -0.34 -6.04 -16.83
N PHE A 50 -0.13 -5.23 -15.79
CA PHE A 50 1.16 -5.18 -15.09
C PHE A 50 1.49 -6.46 -14.35
N ILE A 51 0.50 -7.15 -13.73
CA ILE A 51 0.79 -8.42 -13.06
C ILE A 51 1.21 -9.50 -14.06
N GLN A 52 0.60 -9.56 -15.25
CA GLN A 52 0.97 -10.52 -16.30
C GLN A 52 2.42 -10.30 -16.79
N ASP A 53 2.80 -9.04 -17.03
CA ASP A 53 4.17 -8.69 -17.42
C ASP A 53 5.16 -8.97 -16.29
N TRP A 54 4.83 -8.58 -15.05
CA TRP A 54 5.64 -8.87 -13.87
C TRP A 54 5.87 -10.37 -13.67
N GLN A 55 4.84 -11.20 -13.84
CA GLN A 55 4.95 -12.66 -13.70
C GLN A 55 5.90 -13.23 -14.75
N THR A 56 5.77 -12.79 -16.00
CA THR A 56 6.61 -13.23 -17.12
C THR A 56 8.09 -12.93 -16.88
N LYS A 57 8.39 -11.81 -16.21
CA LYS A 57 9.77 -11.36 -15.95
C LYS A 57 10.41 -11.97 -14.70
N THR A 58 9.60 -12.35 -13.70
CA THR A 58 10.10 -12.64 -12.34
C THR A 58 9.93 -14.07 -11.89
N VAL A 59 8.92 -14.78 -12.41
CA VAL A 59 8.60 -16.13 -11.95
C VAL A 59 9.48 -17.13 -12.67
N LYS A 60 10.30 -17.88 -11.92
CA LYS A 60 11.06 -19.02 -12.41
C LYS A 60 10.39 -20.32 -11.98
N SER A 61 10.96 -21.46 -12.37
CA SER A 61 10.40 -22.79 -12.05
C SER A 61 10.37 -23.11 -10.57
N ASP A 62 11.31 -22.57 -9.80
CA ASP A 62 11.60 -22.96 -8.42
C ASP A 62 11.71 -21.77 -7.45
N HIS A 63 11.72 -20.54 -7.97
CA HIS A 63 11.82 -19.32 -7.16
C HIS A 63 11.27 -18.09 -7.92
N ILE A 64 11.22 -16.95 -7.23
CA ILE A 64 10.88 -15.65 -7.79
C ILE A 64 12.11 -14.75 -7.69
N THR A 65 12.50 -14.09 -8.79
CA THR A 65 13.72 -13.27 -8.82
C THR A 65 13.59 -12.01 -7.97
N MET A 66 14.69 -11.51 -7.40
CA MET A 66 14.70 -10.19 -6.74
C MET A 66 14.78 -9.05 -7.75
N GLU A 67 15.51 -9.27 -8.84
CA GLU A 67 15.64 -8.34 -9.96
C GLU A 67 15.28 -9.05 -11.27
N PHE A 68 14.66 -8.33 -12.20
CA PHE A 68 14.14 -8.93 -13.44
C PHE A 68 15.23 -9.55 -14.33
N LYS A 69 16.44 -8.99 -14.30
CA LYS A 69 17.56 -9.40 -15.16
C LYS A 69 18.53 -10.37 -14.48
N ASP A 70 18.34 -10.65 -13.21
CA ASP A 70 19.18 -11.56 -12.44
C ASP A 70 18.39 -12.84 -12.14
N GLU A 71 18.48 -13.80 -13.06
CA GLU A 71 17.73 -15.06 -12.99
C GLU A 71 18.15 -15.97 -11.84
N GLU A 72 19.31 -15.72 -11.23
CA GLU A 72 19.83 -16.48 -10.08
C GLU A 72 19.47 -15.82 -8.75
N SER A 73 18.93 -14.59 -8.79
CA SER A 73 18.48 -13.90 -7.58
C SER A 73 17.18 -14.50 -7.06
N PHE A 74 16.93 -14.42 -5.75
CA PHE A 74 15.62 -14.76 -5.19
C PHE A 74 15.10 -13.64 -4.31
N ALA A 75 13.77 -13.53 -4.19
CA ALA A 75 13.07 -12.69 -3.23
C ALA A 75 12.13 -13.50 -2.33
N LEU A 76 12.11 -13.17 -1.04
CA LEU A 76 11.04 -13.56 -0.14
C LEU A 76 9.83 -12.66 -0.41
N LEU A 77 8.78 -13.19 -1.04
CA LEU A 77 7.56 -12.45 -1.40
C LEU A 77 6.60 -12.27 -0.22
N TYR A 78 6.99 -11.47 0.76
CA TYR A 78 6.10 -11.04 1.85
C TYR A 78 4.94 -10.15 1.34
N ASP A 79 5.04 -9.61 0.12
CA ASP A 79 4.04 -8.73 -0.50
C ASP A 79 2.75 -9.44 -0.90
N LEU A 80 2.78 -10.76 -1.09
CA LEU A 80 1.59 -11.58 -1.32
C LEU A 80 0.58 -11.45 -0.18
N TYR A 81 1.04 -11.11 1.02
CA TYR A 81 0.18 -10.86 2.16
C TYR A 81 -0.83 -9.74 1.90
N ALA A 82 -0.43 -8.69 1.17
CA ALA A 82 -1.34 -7.59 0.86
C ALA A 82 -2.43 -8.03 -0.14
N ASP A 83 -2.07 -8.84 -1.14
CA ASP A 83 -3.05 -9.38 -2.09
C ASP A 83 -4.07 -10.29 -1.38
N THR A 84 -3.60 -11.12 -0.44
CA THR A 84 -4.46 -11.96 0.39
C THR A 84 -5.33 -11.14 1.36
N LEU A 85 -4.73 -10.19 2.09
CA LEU A 85 -5.41 -9.38 3.12
C LEU A 85 -6.52 -8.51 2.53
N LEU A 86 -6.22 -7.84 1.40
CA LEU A 86 -7.18 -7.01 0.66
C LEU A 86 -8.11 -7.86 -0.21
N GLY A 87 -7.82 -9.15 -0.34
CA GLY A 87 -8.49 -10.12 -1.17
C GLY A 87 -8.51 -9.72 -2.64
N THR A 88 -7.47 -9.01 -3.15
CA THR A 88 -7.43 -8.48 -4.52
C THR A 88 -7.56 -9.58 -5.57
N ASN A 89 -7.10 -10.81 -5.25
CA ASN A 89 -7.09 -11.97 -6.13
C ASN A 89 -6.45 -11.66 -7.49
N LEU A 90 -5.44 -10.78 -7.47
CA LEU A 90 -4.78 -10.29 -8.67
C LEU A 90 -3.63 -11.22 -9.06
N VAL A 91 -2.91 -11.72 -8.06
CA VAL A 91 -1.74 -12.56 -8.27
C VAL A 91 -2.18 -14.01 -8.53
N ASP A 92 -1.69 -14.60 -9.62
CA ASP A 92 -2.01 -15.98 -9.97
C ASP A 92 -1.55 -16.97 -8.88
N GLN A 93 -2.35 -18.02 -8.68
CA GLN A 93 -2.08 -19.06 -7.69
C GLN A 93 -0.73 -19.76 -7.90
N THR A 94 -0.25 -19.86 -9.15
CA THR A 94 1.07 -20.40 -9.49
C THR A 94 2.21 -19.64 -8.80
N VAL A 95 2.10 -18.31 -8.64
CA VAL A 95 3.13 -17.51 -7.94
C VAL A 95 3.20 -17.89 -6.46
N TYR A 96 2.04 -18.08 -5.81
CA TYR A 96 1.95 -18.55 -4.43
C TYR A 96 2.56 -19.95 -4.28
N GLU A 97 2.28 -20.86 -5.21
CA GLU A 97 2.77 -22.25 -5.19
C GLU A 97 4.29 -22.32 -5.42
N THR A 98 4.82 -21.55 -6.38
CA THR A 98 6.27 -21.43 -6.61
C THR A 98 6.96 -20.86 -5.37
N HIS A 99 6.43 -19.79 -4.79
CA HIS A 99 7.02 -19.16 -3.60
C HIS A 99 6.94 -20.08 -2.36
N GLU A 100 5.86 -20.84 -2.19
CA GLU A 100 5.74 -21.84 -1.12
C GLU A 100 6.77 -22.97 -1.27
N SER A 101 6.97 -23.47 -2.50
CA SER A 101 7.96 -24.51 -2.81
C SER A 101 9.38 -24.02 -2.54
N PHE A 102 9.68 -22.77 -2.90
CA PHE A 102 10.94 -22.10 -2.56
C PHE A 102 11.15 -22.02 -1.04
N CYS A 103 10.13 -21.59 -0.29
CA CYS A 103 10.20 -21.50 1.17
C CYS A 103 10.44 -22.87 1.81
N GLN A 104 9.74 -23.90 1.34
CA GLN A 104 9.91 -25.27 1.83
C GLN A 104 11.34 -25.78 1.61
N SER A 105 11.89 -25.57 0.42
CA SER A 105 13.26 -25.97 0.09
C SER A 105 14.29 -25.21 0.93
N SER A 106 14.11 -23.89 1.07
CA SER A 106 14.98 -23.02 1.86
C SER A 106 15.03 -23.44 3.33
N LEU A 107 13.89 -23.72 3.95
CA LEU A 107 13.80 -24.16 5.35
C LEU A 107 14.37 -25.57 5.55
N SER A 108 14.18 -26.47 4.58
CA SER A 108 14.70 -27.84 4.64
C SER A 108 16.23 -27.90 4.57
N SER A 109 16.87 -26.93 3.93
CA SER A 109 18.34 -26.83 3.84
C SER A 109 19.03 -26.60 5.19
N LYS A 110 18.30 -26.13 6.21
CA LYS A 110 18.81 -25.70 7.52
C LYS A 110 19.88 -24.58 7.48
N LYS A 111 20.08 -23.95 6.31
CA LYS A 111 21.01 -22.82 6.14
C LYS A 111 20.56 -21.56 6.90
N TYR A 112 19.25 -21.47 7.16
CA TYR A 112 18.60 -20.27 7.68
C TYR A 112 17.82 -20.57 8.98
N PRO A 113 18.50 -20.96 10.08
CA PRO A 113 17.84 -21.32 11.33
C PRO A 113 16.95 -20.22 11.91
N PHE A 114 17.27 -18.95 11.64
CA PHE A 114 16.51 -17.80 12.14
C PHE A 114 15.56 -17.21 11.10
N GLY A 115 15.37 -17.84 9.94
CA GLY A 115 14.37 -17.45 8.94
C GLY A 115 15.01 -17.09 7.60
N ILE A 116 14.21 -17.13 6.53
CA ILE A 116 14.71 -16.97 5.16
C ILE A 116 15.16 -15.50 4.94
N PRO A 117 16.33 -15.25 4.33
CA PRO A 117 16.72 -13.89 3.92
C PRO A 117 15.66 -13.22 3.03
N VAL A 118 15.58 -11.89 3.09
CA VAL A 118 14.62 -11.15 2.25
C VAL A 118 14.92 -11.27 0.77
N SER A 119 16.19 -11.48 0.41
CA SER A 119 16.66 -11.75 -0.94
C SER A 119 18.00 -12.48 -0.94
N SER A 120 18.48 -12.89 -2.11
CA SER A 120 19.82 -13.47 -2.28
C SER A 120 20.98 -12.49 -2.04
N TYR A 121 20.73 -11.17 -2.07
CA TYR A 121 21.79 -10.15 -2.00
C TYR A 121 22.25 -9.82 -0.60
N ILE A 122 21.39 -10.05 0.40
CA ILE A 122 21.69 -9.78 1.80
C ILE A 122 21.27 -10.98 2.64
N SER A 123 22.06 -11.32 3.66
CA SER A 123 21.75 -12.42 4.57
C SER A 123 20.68 -12.05 5.61
N GLU A 124 20.20 -10.80 5.59
CA GLU A 124 19.25 -10.27 6.56
C GLU A 124 17.83 -10.80 6.30
N THR A 125 17.14 -11.12 7.39
CA THR A 125 15.71 -11.39 7.40
C THR A 125 15.00 -10.35 8.28
N LYS A 126 13.69 -10.21 8.09
CA LYS A 126 12.86 -9.30 8.90
C LYS A 126 11.70 -10.05 9.51
N SER A 127 11.56 -9.93 10.83
CA SER A 127 10.61 -10.75 11.59
C SER A 127 9.17 -10.63 11.11
N MET A 128 8.68 -9.42 10.90
CA MET A 128 7.34 -9.16 10.39
C MET A 128 7.16 -9.60 8.93
N TRP A 129 8.17 -9.46 8.06
CA TRP A 129 8.06 -9.91 6.67
C TRP A 129 8.03 -11.44 6.58
N SER A 130 8.81 -12.14 7.40
CA SER A 130 8.70 -13.59 7.51
C SER A 130 7.31 -14.03 7.96
N MET A 131 6.67 -13.28 8.87
CA MET A 131 5.30 -13.57 9.31
C MET A 131 4.23 -13.24 8.28
N PHE A 132 4.42 -12.19 7.47
CA PHE A 132 3.59 -11.94 6.28
C PHE A 132 3.71 -13.09 5.28
N THR A 133 4.92 -13.56 5.00
CA THR A 133 5.11 -14.74 4.16
C THR A 133 4.41 -15.95 4.75
N ALA A 134 4.65 -16.29 6.03
CA ALA A 134 4.03 -17.43 6.70
C ALA A 134 2.50 -17.39 6.60
N ALA A 135 1.89 -16.21 6.69
CA ALA A 135 0.45 -16.04 6.58
C ALA A 135 -0.12 -16.38 5.20
N THR A 136 0.69 -16.37 4.16
CA THR A 136 0.27 -16.70 2.78
C THR A 136 0.51 -18.15 2.40
N LEU A 137 1.23 -18.92 3.23
CA LEU A 137 1.53 -20.32 2.98
C LEU A 137 0.33 -21.22 3.28
N LYS A 138 0.00 -22.11 2.35
CA LYS A 138 -1.05 -23.13 2.48
C LYS A 138 -0.54 -24.38 3.21
N ASN A 139 0.72 -24.73 3.04
CA ASN A 139 1.33 -25.87 3.71
C ASN A 139 1.59 -25.54 5.19
N ASN A 140 0.81 -26.17 6.08
CA ASN A 140 0.92 -25.97 7.53
C ASN A 140 2.34 -26.25 8.06
N GLN A 141 3.02 -27.27 7.56
CA GLN A 141 4.37 -27.60 8.03
C GLN A 141 5.38 -26.53 7.61
N THR A 142 5.35 -26.07 6.36
CA THR A 142 6.23 -24.98 5.89
C THR A 142 5.98 -23.69 6.66
N ARG A 143 4.71 -23.33 6.85
CA ARG A 143 4.29 -22.20 7.68
C ARG A 143 4.84 -22.31 9.10
N ASP A 144 4.58 -23.43 9.77
CA ASP A 144 4.94 -23.62 11.17
C ASP A 144 6.47 -23.65 11.34
N ASN A 145 7.21 -24.18 10.37
CA ASN A 145 8.67 -24.10 10.34
C ASN A 145 9.17 -22.65 10.24
N LEU A 146 8.56 -21.81 9.39
CA LEU A 146 8.94 -20.40 9.28
C LEU A 146 8.60 -19.62 10.57
N ILE A 147 7.46 -19.91 11.19
CA ILE A 147 7.10 -19.37 12.51
C ILE A 147 8.11 -19.82 13.58
N HIS A 148 8.51 -21.09 13.54
CA HIS A 148 9.50 -21.63 14.48
C HIS A 148 10.85 -20.91 14.37
N SER A 149 11.29 -20.54 13.16
CA SER A 149 12.47 -19.69 12.99
C SER A 149 12.35 -18.32 13.68
N MET A 150 11.16 -17.71 13.65
CA MET A 150 10.91 -16.46 14.39
C MET A 150 10.94 -16.66 15.90
N PHE A 151 10.36 -17.77 16.38
CA PHE A 151 10.42 -18.14 17.79
C PHE A 151 11.86 -18.39 18.25
N ALA A 152 12.64 -19.16 17.46
CA ALA A 152 14.05 -19.43 17.71
C ALA A 152 14.84 -18.12 17.84
N ARG A 153 14.55 -17.14 16.98
CA ARG A 153 15.15 -15.82 17.09
C ARG A 153 14.68 -15.05 18.32
N ALA A 154 13.39 -15.07 18.66
CA ALA A 154 12.85 -14.38 19.82
C ALA A 154 13.46 -14.93 21.14
N THR A 155 13.78 -16.22 21.19
CA THR A 155 14.43 -16.88 22.33
C THR A 155 15.96 -16.90 22.26
N PHE A 156 16.57 -16.22 21.27
CA PHE A 156 18.01 -16.26 21.04
C PHE A 156 18.80 -15.50 22.12
N ASN A 157 19.46 -16.25 23.00
CA ASN A 157 20.12 -15.75 24.21
C ASN A 157 21.51 -15.13 24.01
N GLN A 158 22.06 -15.16 22.78
CA GLN A 158 23.36 -14.56 22.46
C GLN A 158 23.24 -13.14 21.90
N SER A 159 22.03 -12.57 21.91
CA SER A 159 21.82 -11.16 21.54
C SER A 159 22.43 -10.24 22.61
N SER A 160 23.01 -9.12 22.19
CA SER A 160 23.57 -8.09 23.07
C SER A 160 22.47 -7.38 23.89
N GLN A 161 21.91 -8.04 24.92
CA GLN A 161 20.98 -7.50 25.95
C GLN A 161 19.89 -6.54 25.43
N ARG A 162 19.29 -6.83 24.28
CA ARG A 162 18.30 -5.96 23.62
C ARG A 162 17.00 -6.69 23.35
N ASN A 163 15.96 -5.90 23.08
CA ASN A 163 14.63 -6.38 22.67
C ASN A 163 14.71 -7.28 21.42
N PHE A 164 13.67 -8.08 21.18
CA PHE A 164 13.52 -8.84 19.94
C PHE A 164 13.64 -7.89 18.72
N PRO A 165 14.66 -8.08 17.85
CA PRO A 165 14.94 -7.12 16.79
C PRO A 165 14.06 -7.32 15.57
N LEU A 166 13.96 -6.26 14.79
CA LEU A 166 13.20 -6.26 13.56
C LEU A 166 13.95 -6.94 12.43
N ILE A 167 15.26 -6.66 12.32
CA ILE A 167 16.17 -7.13 11.29
C ILE A 167 17.35 -7.84 11.96
N TYR A 168 17.71 -9.00 11.42
CA TYR A 168 18.84 -9.78 11.91
C TYR A 168 19.32 -10.71 10.81
N ASP A 169 20.55 -11.17 10.94
CA ASP A 169 21.14 -12.14 10.04
C ASP A 169 20.43 -13.51 10.17
N SER A 170 20.00 -14.06 9.04
CA SER A 170 19.26 -15.34 8.95
C SER A 170 20.02 -16.56 9.48
N ALA A 171 21.35 -16.54 9.40
CA ALA A 171 22.20 -17.67 9.74
C ALA A 171 22.67 -17.61 11.20
N SER A 172 23.14 -16.45 11.63
CA SER A 172 23.72 -16.22 12.96
C SER A 172 22.72 -15.67 13.99
N GLY A 173 21.61 -15.09 13.54
CA GLY A 173 20.63 -14.42 14.41
C GLY A 173 21.13 -13.08 14.97
N LEU A 174 22.33 -12.64 14.61
CA LEU A 174 22.88 -11.38 15.10
C LEU A 174 22.15 -10.18 14.47
N SER A 175 21.75 -9.23 15.30
CA SER A 175 21.09 -8.00 14.86
C SER A 175 22.07 -6.84 14.82
N GLN A 176 21.77 -5.81 14.01
CA GLN A 176 22.58 -4.61 14.00
C GLN A 176 22.46 -3.82 15.33
N PRO A 177 23.51 -3.09 15.77
CA PRO A 177 23.54 -2.42 17.08
C PRO A 177 22.58 -1.24 17.26
N ALA A 178 21.83 -0.84 16.23
CA ALA A 178 20.99 0.36 16.26
C ALA A 178 19.48 0.05 16.41
N GLU A 179 19.08 -1.22 16.46
CA GLU A 179 17.66 -1.56 16.51
C GLU A 179 17.07 -1.42 17.92
N GLY A 180 16.08 -0.54 18.05
CA GLY A 180 15.23 -0.39 19.22
C GLY A 180 13.86 -1.04 19.02
N ALA A 181 12.93 -0.79 19.94
CA ALA A 181 11.53 -1.20 19.76
C ALA A 181 10.94 -0.55 18.50
N ASN A 182 10.27 -1.33 17.65
CA ASN A 182 9.71 -0.85 16.39
C ASN A 182 8.23 -1.28 16.26
N PRO A 183 7.28 -0.36 15.96
CA PRO A 183 5.87 -0.71 15.79
C PRO A 183 5.61 -1.70 14.65
N GLN A 184 6.51 -1.79 13.66
CA GLN A 184 6.43 -2.81 12.60
C GLN A 184 6.45 -4.24 13.15
N GLN A 185 6.92 -4.44 14.38
CA GLN A 185 6.84 -5.72 15.09
C GLN A 185 5.39 -6.23 15.26
N GLY A 186 4.39 -5.36 15.16
CA GLY A 186 2.98 -5.77 15.13
C GLY A 186 2.63 -6.73 13.99
N GLY A 187 3.40 -6.74 12.89
CA GLY A 187 3.22 -7.69 11.79
C GLY A 187 3.45 -9.15 12.18
N MET A 188 3.98 -9.44 13.39
CA MET A 188 4.01 -10.79 13.94
C MET A 188 2.62 -11.43 14.07
N PHE A 189 1.56 -10.62 14.16
CA PHE A 189 0.17 -11.09 14.28
C PHE A 189 -0.53 -11.28 12.92
N ALA A 190 0.20 -11.25 11.81
CA ALA A 190 -0.35 -11.34 10.44
C ALA A 190 -1.33 -12.50 10.22
N LEU A 191 -1.00 -13.70 10.72
CA LEU A 191 -1.87 -14.86 10.58
C LEU A 191 -3.23 -14.67 11.28
N LEU A 192 -3.23 -14.04 12.45
CA LEU A 192 -4.46 -13.76 13.19
C LEU A 192 -5.32 -12.73 12.46
N ALA A 193 -4.69 -11.73 11.84
CA ALA A 193 -5.39 -10.71 11.07
C ALA A 193 -6.11 -11.31 9.85
N LEU A 194 -5.49 -12.24 9.12
CA LEU A 194 -6.17 -12.94 8.01
C LEU A 194 -7.33 -13.81 8.50
N GLY A 195 -7.18 -14.48 9.64
CA GLY A 195 -8.26 -15.27 10.25
C GLY A 195 -9.44 -14.42 10.75
N ALA A 196 -9.21 -13.14 11.07
CA ALA A 196 -10.23 -12.20 11.51
C ALA A 196 -10.89 -11.43 10.35
N SER A 197 -10.25 -11.35 9.18
CA SER A 197 -10.72 -10.58 8.04
C SER A 197 -11.97 -11.22 7.43
N ARG A 198 -13.14 -10.64 7.71
CA ARG A 198 -14.36 -10.90 6.92
C ARG A 198 -14.22 -10.12 5.61
N ALA A 199 -14.39 -10.79 4.47
CA ALA A 199 -14.39 -10.15 3.16
C ALA A 199 -15.30 -8.90 3.16
N ILE A 200 -14.83 -7.80 2.58
CA ILE A 200 -15.66 -6.62 2.36
C ILE A 200 -16.71 -7.02 1.31
N ASP A 201 -17.91 -7.36 1.78
CA ASP A 201 -19.04 -7.70 0.91
C ASP A 201 -19.59 -6.41 0.29
N THR A 202 -19.24 -6.14 -0.97
CA THR A 202 -19.69 -4.95 -1.71
C THR A 202 -21.07 -5.13 -2.34
N LYS A 203 -21.84 -6.17 -1.94
CA LYS A 203 -23.21 -6.35 -2.39
C LYS A 203 -24.15 -5.32 -1.77
N THR A 204 -24.35 -4.24 -2.53
CA THR A 204 -25.66 -3.63 -2.81
C THR A 204 -26.31 -2.83 -1.67
N THR A 205 -25.92 -1.55 -1.54
CA THR A 205 -26.83 -0.51 -1.03
C THR A 205 -27.76 -0.07 -2.16
N GLY A 206 -28.69 -0.96 -2.53
CA GLY A 206 -29.83 -0.67 -3.38
C GLY A 206 -31.08 -1.03 -2.61
N SER A 207 -31.57 -0.12 -1.79
CA SER A 207 -32.85 -0.28 -1.09
C SER A 207 -34.00 -0.01 -2.07
N PRO A 208 -34.96 -0.93 -2.21
CA PRO A 208 -36.35 -0.53 -2.38
C PRO A 208 -37.17 -0.98 -1.17
N THR A 209 -38.00 -0.06 -0.75
CA THR A 209 -38.93 -0.09 0.36
C THR A 209 -40.03 -1.16 0.18
N SER A 210 -40.47 -1.71 1.32
CA SER A 210 -41.81 -2.24 1.64
C SER A 210 -42.22 -3.70 1.32
N GLY A 211 -42.53 -4.45 2.39
CA GLY A 211 -43.79 -5.20 2.51
C GLY A 211 -43.76 -6.74 2.30
N PRO A 212 -44.55 -7.55 3.05
CA PRO A 212 -44.19 -8.94 3.36
C PRO A 212 -44.89 -10.04 2.53
N SER A 213 -44.17 -11.16 2.37
CA SER A 213 -44.58 -12.59 2.28
C SER A 213 -45.93 -12.99 1.65
N LYS A 214 -45.90 -13.75 0.53
CA LYS A 214 -46.40 -15.15 0.42
C LYS A 214 -46.28 -15.76 -1.00
N SER A 215 -45.88 -17.03 -1.01
CA SER A 215 -46.14 -18.17 -1.93
C SER A 215 -46.34 -18.01 -3.45
N GLN A 216 -45.52 -18.78 -4.19
CA GLN A 216 -45.75 -19.53 -5.45
C GLN A 216 -46.89 -19.10 -6.42
N THR A 217 -46.55 -18.90 -7.70
CA THR A 217 -46.84 -19.83 -8.84
C THR A 217 -46.43 -19.21 -10.20
N LYS A 218 -46.38 -20.06 -11.23
CA LYS A 218 -45.78 -19.89 -12.57
C LYS A 218 -46.57 -18.98 -13.53
N ALA A 219 -45.81 -18.30 -14.40
CA ALA A 219 -46.00 -18.04 -15.84
C ALA A 219 -47.32 -17.46 -16.39
N GLY A 220 -47.23 -16.31 -17.09
CA GLY A 220 -48.22 -15.90 -18.09
C GLY A 220 -48.14 -14.43 -18.53
N LYS A 221 -47.56 -14.19 -19.72
CA LYS A 221 -47.78 -13.07 -20.68
C LYS A 221 -48.55 -11.82 -20.21
N ILE A 222 -47.89 -10.64 -20.23
CA ILE A 222 -48.45 -9.40 -20.82
C ILE A 222 -47.31 -8.62 -21.52
N VAL A 223 -47.47 -8.42 -22.83
CA VAL A 223 -46.75 -7.46 -23.67
C VAL A 223 -47.57 -6.16 -23.68
N GLY A 224 -46.93 -5.00 -23.48
CA GLY A 224 -47.54 -3.71 -23.80
C GLY A 224 -47.02 -2.50 -23.00
N ILE A 225 -46.38 -1.56 -23.74
CA ILE A 225 -46.12 -0.14 -23.42
C ILE A 225 -44.87 0.18 -22.55
N VAL A 226 -43.67 0.11 -23.13
CA VAL A 226 -42.50 0.93 -22.69
C VAL A 226 -41.64 1.39 -23.88
N ILE A 227 -42.25 2.00 -24.91
CA ILE A 227 -41.48 2.65 -25.99
C ILE A 227 -41.71 4.18 -26.04
N GLY A 228 -42.60 4.74 -25.21
CA GLY A 228 -42.88 6.18 -25.20
C GLY A 228 -42.03 7.04 -24.25
N SER A 229 -41.38 6.46 -23.24
CA SER A 229 -40.75 7.22 -22.14
C SER A 229 -39.22 7.33 -22.19
N VAL A 230 -38.55 6.51 -23.01
CA VAL A 230 -37.07 6.54 -23.13
C VAL A 230 -36.61 7.65 -24.09
N GLY A 231 -37.41 7.95 -25.13
CA GLY A 231 -37.07 9.01 -26.09
C GLY A 231 -37.18 10.43 -25.53
N THR A 232 -38.13 10.68 -24.64
CA THR A 232 -38.34 12.02 -24.05
C THR A 232 -37.28 12.36 -23.00
N LEU A 233 -36.82 11.38 -22.21
CA LEU A 233 -35.74 11.59 -21.23
C LEU A 233 -34.38 11.80 -21.91
N ALA A 234 -34.11 11.12 -23.02
CA ALA A 234 -32.87 11.32 -23.80
C ALA A 234 -32.82 12.72 -24.45
N LEU A 235 -33.95 13.25 -24.91
CA LEU A 235 -34.03 14.60 -25.48
C LEU A 235 -33.89 15.70 -24.42
N ILE A 236 -34.43 15.49 -23.21
CA ILE A 236 -34.26 16.44 -22.11
C ILE A 236 -32.80 16.47 -21.62
N MET A 237 -32.16 15.31 -21.47
CA MET A 237 -30.75 15.21 -21.07
C MET A 237 -29.80 15.88 -22.07
N THR A 238 -30.01 15.67 -23.37
CA THR A 238 -29.19 16.30 -24.42
C THR A 238 -29.41 17.81 -24.48
N ALA A 239 -30.65 18.29 -24.33
CA ALA A 239 -30.93 19.74 -24.26
C ALA A 239 -30.28 20.40 -23.04
N THR A 240 -30.32 19.75 -21.87
CA THR A 240 -29.65 20.27 -20.65
C THR A 240 -28.13 20.30 -20.79
N PHE A 241 -27.53 19.29 -21.44
CA PHE A 241 -26.09 19.25 -21.70
C PHE A 241 -25.64 20.37 -22.64
N PHE A 242 -26.39 20.62 -23.72
CA PHE A 242 -26.08 21.72 -24.63
C PHE A 242 -26.29 23.10 -24.00
N PHE A 243 -27.30 23.27 -23.14
CA PHE A 243 -27.52 24.52 -22.41
C PHE A 243 -26.42 24.80 -21.38
N TRP A 244 -25.95 23.76 -20.67
CA TRP A 244 -24.83 23.86 -19.73
C TRP A 244 -23.50 24.17 -20.45
N ARG A 245 -23.23 23.49 -21.58
CA ARG A 245 -22.05 23.74 -22.41
C ARG A 245 -22.03 25.17 -22.99
N ARG A 246 -23.20 25.71 -23.38
CA ARG A 246 -23.32 27.07 -23.92
C ARG A 246 -23.11 28.15 -22.85
N LYS A 247 -23.50 27.89 -21.60
CA LYS A 247 -23.21 28.77 -20.45
C LYS A 247 -21.73 28.80 -20.08
N ASN A 248 -21.06 27.65 -20.09
CA ASN A 248 -19.62 27.58 -19.76
C ASN A 248 -18.71 28.22 -20.82
N LEU A 249 -19.16 28.31 -22.08
CA LEU A 249 -18.42 29.02 -23.15
C LEU A 249 -18.54 30.56 -23.07
N LEU A 250 -19.47 31.09 -22.27
CA LEU A 250 -19.58 32.54 -22.03
C LEU A 250 -18.87 33.00 -20.75
N ALA A 251 -18.43 32.06 -19.90
CA ALA A 251 -17.66 32.35 -18.69
C ALA A 251 -16.14 32.46 -18.90
N GLN A 252 -15.62 32.17 -20.11
CA GLN A 252 -14.20 32.30 -20.46
C GLN A 252 -13.86 33.62 -21.19
N LYS A 253 -14.45 34.76 -20.78
CA LYS A 253 -14.06 36.09 -21.29
C LYS A 253 -13.65 37.12 -20.24
N HIS A 254 -13.43 36.74 -18.98
CA HIS A 254 -12.84 37.66 -18.01
C HIS A 254 -11.78 36.97 -17.16
N LEU A 255 -10.66 37.70 -17.00
CA LEU A 255 -9.47 37.48 -16.17
C LEU A 255 -8.22 37.02 -16.93
N ALA A 256 -7.64 37.97 -17.66
CA ALA A 256 -6.20 38.04 -17.89
C ALA A 256 -5.62 39.09 -16.93
N VAL A 257 -4.91 38.69 -15.88
CA VAL A 257 -3.80 39.44 -15.24
C VAL A 257 -2.91 38.44 -14.51
N ILE A 258 -1.66 38.32 -14.95
CA ILE A 258 -0.56 37.67 -14.24
C ILE A 258 0.40 38.79 -13.82
N PRO A 259 0.92 38.82 -12.57
CA PRO A 259 2.22 39.40 -12.32
C PRO A 259 3.26 38.30 -12.09
N ASN A 260 4.29 38.33 -12.94
CA ASN A 260 5.57 37.66 -12.76
C ASN A 260 6.26 38.16 -11.49
N VAL A 261 6.82 37.26 -10.68
CA VAL A 261 7.84 37.59 -9.69
C VAL A 261 8.98 36.58 -9.82
N PHE A 262 9.93 36.87 -10.71
CA PHE A 262 11.33 36.48 -10.59
C PHE A 262 12.15 37.33 -11.57
N GLN A 263 12.85 38.33 -11.04
CA GLN A 263 14.00 38.93 -11.71
C GLN A 263 14.98 39.47 -10.66
N ALA A 264 16.22 38.96 -10.72
CA ALA A 264 17.41 39.41 -9.99
C ALA A 264 17.80 40.84 -10.42
N GLU A 265 18.56 41.66 -9.67
CA GLU A 265 20.02 41.63 -9.37
C GLU A 265 20.41 43.03 -8.75
N PRO A 266 21.67 43.48 -8.55
CA PRO A 266 22.75 43.07 -7.62
C PRO A 266 23.38 44.25 -6.80
N LEU A 267 24.50 43.96 -6.11
CA LEU A 267 25.67 44.80 -5.70
C LEU A 267 25.86 45.17 -4.21
N GLY A 268 27.06 44.88 -3.71
CA GLY A 268 27.74 45.63 -2.64
C GLY A 268 28.58 44.79 -1.68
N ASP A 269 29.90 44.74 -1.91
CA ASP A 269 30.94 44.12 -1.08
C ASP A 269 31.06 44.76 0.32
N GLU A 270 31.29 43.97 1.38
CA GLU A 270 32.50 44.00 2.24
C GLU A 270 32.34 43.24 3.58
N GLU A 271 33.39 42.45 3.84
CA GLU A 271 34.07 42.15 5.10
C GLU A 271 33.51 41.24 6.21
N VAL A 272 34.47 40.40 6.63
CA VAL A 272 34.55 39.34 7.62
C VAL A 272 34.29 39.83 9.05
N GLU A 273 33.42 39.15 9.80
CA GLU A 273 33.75 38.80 11.19
C GLU A 273 32.96 37.60 11.75
N ARG A 274 33.65 36.86 12.62
CA ARG A 274 33.31 35.58 13.22
C ARG A 274 32.58 35.84 14.56
N GLY A 275 31.32 35.41 14.70
CA GLY A 275 30.52 35.63 15.93
C GLY A 275 29.51 34.52 16.22
N GLU A 276 29.33 34.23 17.51
CA GLU A 276 28.82 32.99 18.13
C GLU A 276 27.32 32.67 17.95
N ARG A 277 26.98 31.38 18.05
CA ARG A 277 25.60 30.86 18.12
C ARG A 277 25.04 30.98 19.55
N PRO A 278 23.80 31.47 19.78
CA PRO A 278 23.20 31.47 21.12
C PRO A 278 22.65 30.09 21.49
N ARG A 279 23.07 29.57 22.65
CA ARG A 279 22.42 28.50 23.41
C ARG A 279 21.29 29.10 24.23
N LEU A 280 20.08 28.54 24.12
CA LEU A 280 18.98 28.83 25.04
C LEU A 280 18.94 27.83 26.21
N SER A 281 18.63 28.39 27.36
CA SER A 281 19.04 27.95 28.69
C SER A 281 18.11 26.92 29.33
N ARG A 282 18.73 26.04 30.12
CA ARG A 282 18.15 25.03 31.00
C ARG A 282 17.81 25.69 32.35
N SER A 283 16.58 25.57 32.82
CA SER A 283 16.21 25.91 34.20
C SER A 283 15.70 24.69 34.97
N HIS A 284 15.87 24.78 36.28
CA HIS A 284 16.01 23.68 37.23
C HIS A 284 14.70 23.14 37.83
N PHE A 285 14.81 21.85 38.17
CA PHE A 285 14.15 21.05 39.22
C PHE A 285 13.49 21.80 40.39
N ALA A 286 12.25 21.44 40.74
CA ALA A 286 11.70 21.49 42.09
C ALA A 286 10.67 20.36 42.31
N LYS A 287 10.59 19.89 43.55
CA LYS A 287 10.12 18.57 44.02
C LYS A 287 8.71 18.64 44.65
N GLY A 288 7.85 17.69 44.26
CA GLY A 288 6.88 16.98 45.13
C GLY A 288 5.53 17.63 45.47
N THR A 289 4.43 16.99 45.09
CA THR A 289 3.36 16.46 45.98
C THR A 289 2.25 15.74 45.19
N ASN A 290 1.60 14.79 45.85
CA ASN A 290 0.63 13.79 45.36
C ASN A 290 -0.68 14.39 44.78
N HIS A 291 -1.33 13.70 43.83
CA HIS A 291 -2.68 13.12 43.98
C HIS A 291 -3.25 12.46 42.70
N SER A 292 -3.88 11.30 42.94
CA SER A 292 -5.03 10.66 42.26
C SER A 292 -5.01 10.36 40.75
N SER A 293 -5.01 9.04 40.51
CA SER A 293 -5.63 8.32 39.40
C SER A 293 -7.05 8.80 39.04
N THR A 294 -7.28 9.08 37.76
CA THR A 294 -8.62 8.96 37.15
C THR A 294 -8.49 8.57 35.68
N SER A 295 -9.01 7.39 35.34
CA SER A 295 -9.20 6.92 33.96
C SER A 295 -10.34 7.71 33.28
N PRO A 296 -10.32 7.98 31.97
CA PRO A 296 -11.53 8.34 31.25
C PRO A 296 -12.19 7.08 30.67
N SER A 297 -13.43 6.92 31.13
CA SER A 297 -14.53 6.13 30.59
C SER A 297 -14.64 6.19 29.06
N SER A 298 -14.85 5.04 28.44
CA SER A 298 -15.21 4.83 27.04
C SER A 298 -16.64 5.27 26.73
N SER A 299 -16.81 6.15 25.73
CA SER A 299 -18.10 6.44 25.08
C SER A 299 -18.15 5.79 23.69
N PRO A 300 -19.27 5.17 23.28
CA PRO A 300 -19.38 4.47 22.01
C PRO A 300 -19.88 5.41 20.90
N GLU A 301 -18.99 6.21 20.30
CA GLU A 301 -19.35 7.08 19.15
C GLU A 301 -18.31 7.08 18.01
N GLN A 302 -17.22 6.29 18.13
CA GLN A 302 -16.08 6.33 17.20
C GLN A 302 -16.27 5.72 15.79
N PRO A 303 -17.14 4.73 15.52
CA PRO A 303 -17.13 4.07 14.20
C PRO A 303 -17.52 4.98 13.02
N GLN A 304 -18.44 5.92 13.25
CA GLN A 304 -18.96 6.80 12.17
C GLN A 304 -17.98 7.92 11.82
N LEU A 305 -17.25 8.44 12.83
CA LEU A 305 -16.29 9.53 12.63
C LEU A 305 -15.06 9.04 11.84
N GLU A 306 -14.55 7.85 12.16
CA GLU A 306 -13.41 7.24 11.46
C GLU A 306 -13.73 6.97 9.98
N THR A 307 -14.95 6.50 9.66
CA THR A 307 -15.35 6.27 8.26
C THR A 307 -15.46 7.57 7.46
N THR A 308 -15.84 8.68 8.09
CA THR A 308 -15.94 9.99 7.45
C THR A 308 -14.55 10.59 7.22
N GLN A 309 -13.64 10.42 8.19
CA GLN A 309 -12.26 10.86 8.07
C GLN A 309 -11.52 10.10 6.96
N LEU A 310 -11.64 8.77 6.93
CA LEU A 310 -11.06 7.94 5.87
C LEU A 310 -11.59 8.32 4.49
N ARG A 311 -12.89 8.63 4.37
CA ARG A 311 -13.47 9.11 3.12
C ARG A 311 -12.85 10.43 2.66
N ASN A 312 -12.63 11.37 3.58
CA ASN A 312 -12.04 12.67 3.27
C ASN A 312 -10.56 12.56 2.87
N ASP A 313 -9.79 11.73 3.59
CA ASP A 313 -8.38 11.48 3.27
C ASP A 313 -8.22 10.86 1.88
N LEU A 314 -9.13 9.96 1.52
CA LEU A 314 -9.13 9.29 0.23
C LEU A 314 -9.53 10.22 -0.93
N ILE A 315 -10.43 11.17 -0.68
CA ILE A 315 -10.75 12.25 -1.62
C ILE A 315 -9.54 13.16 -1.83
N ASN A 316 -8.80 13.49 -0.77
CA ASN A 316 -7.59 14.31 -0.87
C ASN A 316 -6.49 13.63 -1.67
N LEU A 317 -6.20 12.35 -1.40
CA LEU A 317 -5.25 11.54 -2.17
C LEU A 317 -5.61 11.48 -3.66
N ARG A 318 -6.90 11.37 -3.98
CA ARG A 318 -7.37 11.41 -5.37
C ARG A 318 -7.08 12.76 -6.04
N ARG A 319 -7.38 13.88 -5.36
CA ARG A 319 -7.07 15.22 -5.87
C ARG A 319 -5.58 15.36 -6.17
N GLU A 320 -4.73 14.88 -5.28
CA GLU A 320 -3.27 14.91 -5.49
C GLU A 320 -2.83 14.03 -6.67
N MET A 321 -3.40 12.82 -6.81
CA MET A 321 -3.13 11.94 -7.96
C MET A 321 -3.62 12.52 -9.29
N GLU A 322 -4.75 13.23 -9.30
CA GLU A 322 -5.29 13.92 -10.47
C GLU A 322 -4.45 15.15 -10.83
N GLU A 323 -4.01 15.92 -9.84
CA GLU A 323 -3.07 17.03 -10.02
C GLU A 323 -1.75 16.53 -10.63
N MET A 324 -1.18 15.44 -10.12
CA MET A 324 0.02 14.83 -10.66
C MET A 324 -0.16 14.33 -12.11
N ARG A 325 -1.35 13.81 -12.45
CA ARG A 325 -1.67 13.38 -13.83
C ARG A 325 -1.89 14.58 -14.76
N ALA A 326 -2.62 15.60 -14.32
CA ALA A 326 -2.94 16.79 -15.12
C ALA A 326 -1.70 17.64 -15.43
N GLN A 327 -0.69 17.58 -14.56
CA GLN A 327 0.59 18.27 -14.77
C GLN A 327 1.55 17.52 -15.72
N GLY A 328 1.18 16.35 -16.26
CA GLY A 328 2.00 15.62 -17.25
C GLY A 328 3.34 15.11 -16.72
N TYR A 329 3.56 15.13 -15.40
CA TYR A 329 4.85 14.84 -14.77
C TYR A 329 5.40 13.43 -15.09
N TYR A 330 4.55 12.47 -15.46
CA TYR A 330 4.96 11.11 -15.79
C TYR A 330 5.28 10.87 -17.27
N GLU A 331 4.77 11.69 -18.19
CA GLU A 331 4.95 11.45 -19.63
C GLU A 331 6.14 12.23 -20.24
N THR A 332 6.64 13.28 -19.57
CA THR A 332 7.67 14.16 -20.17
C THR A 332 8.87 14.48 -19.30
N MET A 333 8.95 14.01 -18.04
CA MET A 333 10.16 14.21 -17.25
C MET A 333 11.17 13.08 -17.49
N PRO A 334 12.38 13.37 -17.99
CA PRO A 334 13.48 12.44 -17.79
C PRO A 334 13.69 12.25 -16.29
N PRO A 335 14.10 11.05 -15.84
CA PRO A 335 14.31 10.77 -14.43
C PRO A 335 15.21 11.84 -13.78
N PRO A 336 14.95 12.21 -12.51
CA PRO A 336 15.68 13.28 -11.84
C PRO A 336 17.19 13.05 -11.94
N GLN A 337 17.88 13.99 -12.61
CA GLN A 337 19.33 13.98 -12.69
C GLN A 337 19.89 14.51 -11.37
N TYR A 338 20.48 13.60 -10.59
CA TYR A 338 21.24 13.97 -9.41
C TYR A 338 22.66 14.33 -9.86
N ILE A 339 23.03 15.61 -9.70
CA ILE A 339 24.41 16.07 -9.85
C ILE A 339 25.19 15.48 -8.69
N ALA A 340 26.25 14.74 -9.00
CA ALA A 340 27.17 14.17 -8.02
C ALA A 340 28.12 15.27 -7.52
N ASP A 341 28.03 15.57 -6.23
CA ASP A 341 29.12 16.19 -5.45
C ASP A 341 29.81 15.12 -4.59
#